data_AF-A0A7C9EIM9-F1
#
_entry.id   AF-A0A7C9EIM9-F1
#
_cell.length_a   1.000
_cell.length_b   1.000
_cell.length_c   1.000
_cell.angle_alpha   90.00
_cell.angle_beta   90.00
_cell.angle_gamma   90.00
#
_symmetry.space_group_name_H-M   'P 1'
#
loop_
_entity.id
_entity.type
_entity.pdbx_description
1 polymer ?
#
loop_
_entity_poly.entity_id
_entity_poly.type
_entity_poly.pdbx_seq_one_letter_code
_entity_poly.pdbx_strand_id
1 'polypeptide(L)'
;MEALSLSSAMLVLTSSHLRSHYSRFLSLSSPSSLHRLRFNSKPFFPKISQIRSSFSVVRCCSSSTGKPYPELGRKNKETDYVQDEKLRALRELFSKPGVGIDAYIIPSQDAHQSEFIAECYMRRAYISGFTGSAGTAVVTKDKAALWTDGRYFLQAEKQLSSSWILMRAGNMGVPTTAEWLNDVLAPGSRVGIDPGTVPFFLRCC
;
A
#
# COMPACT_ATOMS: atom_id res chain seq x y z
N MET A 1 -62.72 -13.75 34.27
CA MET A 1 -63.43 -12.75 33.44
C MET A 1 -62.34 -11.92 32.79
N GLU A 2 -61.95 -11.99 31.52
CA GLU A 2 -62.23 -12.74 30.29
C GLU A 2 -60.85 -12.85 29.59
N ALA A 3 -60.41 -13.99 29.02
CA ALA A 3 -60.59 -14.44 27.64
C ALA A 3 -60.26 -13.39 26.54
N LEU A 4 -59.72 -13.67 25.35
CA LEU A 4 -59.01 -14.75 24.65
C LEU A 4 -58.64 -14.16 23.26
N SER A 5 -57.52 -14.61 22.68
CA SER A 5 -57.15 -14.78 21.25
C SER A 5 -57.74 -13.93 20.10
N LEU A 6 -56.91 -13.69 19.06
CA LEU A 6 -57.10 -13.98 17.60
C LEU A 6 -55.99 -13.20 16.83
N SER A 7 -54.92 -13.78 16.28
CA SER A 7 -54.79 -14.64 15.08
C SER A 7 -55.34 -14.07 13.77
N SER A 8 -54.44 -13.74 12.84
CA SER A 8 -54.56 -13.87 11.37
C SER A 8 -53.13 -13.66 10.81
N ALA A 9 -52.34 -14.67 10.42
CA ALA A 9 -52.50 -15.69 9.39
C ALA A 9 -52.56 -15.14 7.96
N MET A 10 -51.45 -15.39 7.23
CA MET A 10 -51.36 -15.83 5.83
C MET A 10 -52.00 -14.98 4.73
N LEU A 11 -51.14 -14.49 3.82
CA LEU A 11 -51.32 -14.73 2.39
C LEU A 11 -49.96 -14.89 1.68
N VAL A 12 -49.64 -16.15 1.40
CA VAL A 12 -48.72 -16.62 0.37
C VAL A 12 -49.41 -16.47 -0.97
N LEU A 13 -48.77 -15.87 -1.97
CA LEU A 13 -49.02 -16.21 -3.38
C LEU A 13 -47.71 -16.17 -4.18
N THR A 14 -47.21 -17.37 -4.44
CA THR A 14 -46.30 -17.74 -5.52
C THR A 14 -47.11 -17.95 -6.81
N SER A 15 -46.51 -17.64 -7.97
CA SER A 15 -46.72 -18.26 -9.32
C SER A 15 -46.23 -17.24 -10.37
N SER A 16 -45.16 -17.43 -11.14
CA SER A 16 -44.81 -18.45 -12.14
C SER A 16 -45.48 -18.26 -13.52
N HIS A 17 -44.60 -18.24 -14.53
CA HIS A 17 -44.77 -18.58 -15.95
C HIS A 17 -45.43 -17.61 -16.93
N LEU A 18 -44.63 -17.16 -17.90
CA LEU A 18 -44.94 -17.35 -19.32
C LEU A 18 -43.65 -17.52 -20.14
N ARG A 19 -43.51 -18.73 -20.70
CA ARG A 19 -42.63 -19.09 -21.83
C ARG A 19 -43.26 -18.62 -23.13
N SER A 20 -42.46 -18.22 -24.12
CA SER A 20 -42.61 -18.71 -25.52
C SER A 20 -41.43 -18.26 -26.39
N HIS A 21 -40.58 -19.18 -26.82
CA HIS A 21 -40.47 -19.68 -28.22
C HIS A 21 -39.70 -18.77 -29.19
N TYR A 22 -38.43 -19.11 -29.44
CA TYR A 22 -37.97 -19.33 -30.82
C TYR A 22 -36.87 -20.38 -30.87
N SER A 23 -36.94 -21.23 -31.89
CA SER A 23 -36.29 -22.53 -31.98
C SER A 23 -35.31 -22.61 -33.16
N ARG A 24 -34.16 -23.23 -32.88
CA ARG A 24 -33.44 -24.27 -33.65
C ARG A 24 -33.00 -24.02 -35.10
N PHE A 25 -31.69 -24.17 -35.32
CA PHE A 25 -31.02 -25.03 -36.32
C PHE A 25 -29.62 -25.37 -35.73
N LEU A 26 -29.32 -26.59 -35.22
CA LEU A 26 -28.84 -27.82 -35.89
C LEU A 26 -27.85 -27.54 -37.04
N SER A 27 -26.68 -28.16 -37.22
CA SER A 27 -25.86 -29.18 -36.53
C SER A 27 -24.68 -29.50 -37.48
N LEU A 28 -23.49 -29.86 -36.98
CA LEU A 28 -22.51 -30.86 -37.49
C LEU A 28 -21.12 -30.54 -36.88
N SER A 29 -20.66 -31.27 -35.86
CA SER A 29 -19.86 -32.52 -35.90
C SER A 29 -18.33 -32.28 -35.94
N SER A 30 -17.69 -32.64 -34.83
CA SER A 30 -16.24 -32.66 -34.48
C SER A 30 -15.42 -33.72 -35.28
N PRO A 31 -14.18 -34.13 -34.88
CA PRO A 31 -13.07 -33.51 -34.10
C PRO A 31 -11.66 -33.76 -34.73
N SER A 32 -10.60 -33.07 -34.25
CA SER A 32 -9.27 -33.71 -33.99
C SER A 32 -8.24 -32.76 -33.35
N SER A 33 -7.95 -33.02 -32.07
CA SER A 33 -6.63 -33.18 -31.42
C SER A 33 -5.41 -32.27 -31.71
N LEU A 34 -4.66 -32.02 -30.62
CA LEU A 34 -3.25 -31.59 -30.52
C LEU A 34 -3.00 -30.07 -30.77
N HIS A 35 -2.28 -29.28 -29.97
CA HIS A 35 -1.33 -29.49 -28.87
C HIS A 35 -1.43 -28.32 -27.88
N ARG A 36 -1.35 -28.65 -26.58
CA ARG A 36 -1.22 -27.73 -25.45
C ARG A 36 0.25 -27.31 -25.30
N LEU A 37 0.58 -26.04 -25.54
CA LEU A 37 1.84 -25.45 -25.08
C LEU A 37 1.54 -24.38 -24.01
N ARG A 38 1.71 -24.80 -22.75
CA ARG A 38 1.78 -23.91 -21.59
C ARG A 38 3.17 -23.28 -21.57
N PHE A 39 3.27 -21.99 -21.88
CA PHE A 39 4.44 -21.18 -21.53
C PHE A 39 4.36 -20.86 -20.03
N ASN A 40 5.02 -21.71 -19.24
CA ASN A 40 5.24 -21.50 -17.81
C ASN A 40 6.72 -21.07 -17.65
N SER A 41 6.99 -19.77 -17.71
CA SER A 41 8.32 -19.24 -17.43
C SER A 41 8.50 -19.08 -15.91
N LYS A 42 8.92 -20.15 -15.25
CA LYS A 42 9.51 -20.07 -13.90
C LYS A 42 10.88 -19.40 -14.00
N PRO A 43 11.24 -18.45 -13.11
CA PRO A 43 12.60 -17.94 -13.04
C PRO A 43 13.56 -19.03 -12.56
N PHE A 44 14.61 -19.23 -13.34
CA PHE A 44 15.69 -20.19 -13.14
C PHE A 44 16.67 -19.65 -12.09
N PHE A 45 16.67 -20.25 -10.89
CA PHE A 45 17.65 -19.98 -9.85
C PHE A 45 18.86 -20.92 -10.03
N PRO A 46 20.09 -20.41 -10.27
CA PRO A 46 21.27 -21.24 -10.19
C PRO A 46 21.63 -21.52 -8.72
N LYS A 47 21.72 -22.80 -8.39
CA LYS A 47 22.18 -23.33 -7.10
C LYS A 47 23.70 -23.23 -7.07
N ILE A 48 24.25 -22.19 -6.44
CA ILE A 48 25.70 -22.08 -6.22
C ILE A 48 26.08 -23.10 -5.15
N SER A 49 26.69 -24.19 -5.60
CA SER A 49 27.34 -25.20 -4.78
C SER A 49 28.53 -24.61 -4.04
N GLN A 50 28.69 -25.05 -2.80
CA GLN A 50 29.75 -24.71 -1.88
C GLN A 50 31.15 -24.74 -2.53
N ILE A 51 31.81 -23.58 -2.59
CA ILE A 51 33.25 -23.52 -2.74
C ILE A 51 33.82 -23.22 -1.36
N ARG A 52 34.27 -24.27 -0.67
CA ARG A 52 35.21 -24.16 0.44
C ARG A 52 36.55 -23.75 -0.17
N SER A 53 36.82 -22.45 -0.27
CA SER A 53 38.17 -21.97 -0.52
C SER A 53 38.90 -21.88 0.82
N SER A 54 39.82 -22.81 1.04
CA SER A 54 40.87 -22.71 2.05
C SER A 54 41.66 -21.42 1.80
N PHE A 55 41.34 -20.34 2.51
CA PHE A 55 42.18 -19.14 2.52
C PHE A 55 43.34 -19.40 3.47
N SER A 56 44.47 -19.74 2.87
CA SER A 56 45.79 -19.70 3.48
C SER A 56 46.05 -18.33 4.08
N VAL A 57 46.32 -18.31 5.38
CA VAL A 57 46.77 -17.13 6.13
C VAL A 57 48.12 -16.68 5.59
N VAL A 58 48.13 -15.62 4.78
CA VAL A 58 49.36 -14.90 4.46
C VAL A 58 49.54 -13.82 5.51
N ARG A 59 50.54 -14.03 6.37
CA ARG A 59 50.94 -13.12 7.44
C ARG A 59 51.97 -12.15 6.86
N CYS A 60 51.52 -10.99 6.43
CA CYS A 60 52.43 -9.88 6.11
C CYS A 60 52.54 -8.93 7.29
N CYS A 61 53.74 -8.88 7.85
CA CYS A 61 54.15 -7.98 8.92
C CYS A 61 54.24 -6.56 8.35
N SER A 62 53.42 -5.64 8.82
CA SER A 62 53.65 -4.20 8.69
C SER A 62 53.02 -3.54 9.91
N SER A 63 53.89 -3.16 10.84
CA SER A 63 53.54 -2.43 12.06
C SER A 63 53.15 -0.99 11.71
N SER A 64 51.84 -0.75 11.63
CA SER A 64 51.26 0.59 11.77
C SER A 64 50.34 0.57 12.98
N THR A 65 50.71 1.30 14.03
CA THR A 65 49.94 1.47 15.27
C THR A 65 48.66 2.28 15.00
N GLY A 66 47.67 1.64 14.41
CA GLY A 66 46.29 2.12 14.45
C GLY A 66 45.70 1.78 15.82
N LYS A 67 45.26 2.79 16.57
CA LYS A 67 44.44 2.56 17.77
C LYS A 67 43.22 1.72 17.35
N PRO A 68 42.90 0.60 18.03
CA PRO A 68 41.71 -0.15 17.69
C PRO A 68 40.51 0.78 17.92
N TYR A 69 39.77 1.06 16.84
CA TYR A 69 38.44 1.64 16.96
C TYR A 69 37.60 0.70 17.83
N PRO A 70 36.82 1.22 18.79
CA PRO A 70 35.92 0.37 19.56
C PRO A 70 35.03 -0.39 18.57
N GLU A 71 34.97 -1.72 18.70
CA GLU A 71 33.92 -2.49 18.05
C GLU A 71 32.59 -1.87 18.43
N LEU A 72 31.91 -1.24 17.47
CA LEU A 72 30.53 -0.84 17.63
C LEU A 72 29.75 -2.13 17.81
N GLY A 73 29.49 -2.45 19.09
CA GLY A 73 28.72 -3.59 19.52
C GLY A 73 27.51 -3.73 18.61
N ARG A 74 27.45 -4.86 17.92
CA ARG A 74 26.34 -5.25 17.06
C ARG A 74 25.12 -5.41 17.98
N LYS A 75 24.44 -4.31 18.27
CA LYS A 75 23.17 -4.34 18.98
C LYS A 75 22.24 -5.13 18.08
N ASN A 76 21.86 -6.33 18.53
CA ASN A 76 20.76 -7.07 17.96
C ASN A 76 19.57 -6.10 17.96
N LYS A 77 19.14 -5.67 16.78
CA LYS A 77 17.91 -4.89 16.66
C LYS A 77 16.79 -5.87 16.94
N GLU A 78 16.42 -5.98 18.21
CA GLU A 78 15.06 -6.35 18.59
C GLU A 78 14.14 -5.54 17.69
N THR A 79 13.41 -6.19 16.79
CA THR A 79 12.40 -5.53 15.96
C THR A 79 11.25 -5.18 16.88
N ASP A 80 11.44 -4.12 17.67
CA ASP A 80 10.39 -3.52 18.45
C ASP A 80 9.33 -3.04 17.46
N TYR A 81 8.17 -3.69 17.48
CA TYR A 81 7.05 -3.32 16.64
C TYR A 81 6.49 -2.02 17.23
N VAL A 82 7.10 -0.89 16.84
CA VAL A 82 6.64 0.43 17.25
C VAL A 82 5.37 0.72 16.46
N GLN A 83 4.22 0.50 17.10
CA GLN A 83 2.93 0.94 16.61
C GLN A 83 2.97 2.47 16.51
N ASP A 84 2.79 3.02 15.31
CA ASP A 84 2.78 4.46 15.11
C ASP A 84 1.48 5.06 15.66
N GLU A 85 1.57 5.65 16.86
CA GLU A 85 0.42 6.24 17.57
C GLU A 85 -0.31 7.29 16.74
N LYS A 86 0.42 8.04 15.90
CA LYS A 86 -0.15 9.09 15.05
C LYS A 86 -0.97 8.49 13.92
N LEU A 87 -0.49 7.40 13.31
CA LEU A 87 -1.26 6.66 12.30
C LEU A 87 -2.52 6.03 12.92
N ARG A 88 -2.42 5.48 14.13
CA ARG A 88 -3.59 4.94 14.85
C ARG A 88 -4.63 6.05 15.08
N ALA A 89 -4.21 7.18 15.63
CA ALA A 89 -5.08 8.32 15.87
C ALA A 89 -5.72 8.84 14.58
N LEU A 90 -4.97 8.93 13.47
CA LEU A 90 -5.50 9.32 12.17
C LEU A 90 -6.57 8.34 11.66
N ARG A 91 -6.35 7.03 11.80
CA ARG A 91 -7.30 5.99 11.39
C ARG A 91 -8.57 5.99 12.24
N GLU A 92 -8.47 6.33 13.52
CA GLU A 92 -9.67 6.53 14.36
C GLU A 92 -10.53 7.69 13.85
N LEU A 93 -9.93 8.74 13.25
CA LEU A 93 -10.69 9.83 12.63
C LEU A 93 -11.48 9.37 11.39
N PHE A 94 -11.01 8.36 10.66
CA PHE A 94 -11.70 7.86 9.46
C PHE A 94 -13.08 7.28 9.81
N SER A 95 -13.17 6.65 10.98
CA SER A 95 -14.38 6.00 11.50
C SER A 95 -15.32 6.95 12.25
N LYS A 96 -14.96 8.23 12.41
CA LYS A 96 -15.82 9.20 13.09
C LYS A 96 -17.10 9.45 12.28
N PRO A 97 -18.27 9.58 12.94
CA PRO A 97 -19.52 9.87 12.26
C PRO A 97 -19.41 11.20 11.49
N GLY A 98 -19.82 11.19 10.23
CA GLY A 98 -19.79 12.36 9.34
C GLY A 98 -18.53 12.50 8.47
N VAL A 99 -17.44 11.80 8.76
CA VAL A 99 -16.22 11.83 7.90
C VAL A 99 -16.34 10.78 6.80
N GLY A 100 -16.40 9.49 7.19
CA GLY A 100 -16.61 8.35 6.30
C GLY A 100 -15.60 8.28 5.15
N ILE A 101 -14.30 8.31 5.44
CA ILE A 101 -13.23 8.16 4.43
C ILE A 101 -12.50 6.84 4.61
N ASP A 102 -11.99 6.27 3.52
CA ASP A 102 -11.23 5.01 3.49
C ASP A 102 -9.73 5.23 3.31
N ALA A 103 -9.37 6.33 2.65
CA ALA A 103 -8.00 6.77 2.48
C ALA A 103 -7.87 8.28 2.61
N TYR A 104 -6.68 8.73 2.97
CA TYR A 104 -6.35 10.15 3.07
C TYR A 104 -4.99 10.42 2.41
N ILE A 105 -4.97 11.39 1.50
CA ILE A 105 -3.78 11.84 0.78
C ILE A 105 -3.23 13.09 1.46
N ILE A 106 -1.95 13.05 1.81
CA ILE A 106 -1.21 14.13 2.48
C ILE A 106 -0.07 14.57 1.56
N PRO A 107 -0.29 15.61 0.74
CA PRO A 107 0.76 16.18 -0.10
C PRO A 107 1.78 16.97 0.75
N SER A 108 2.90 17.35 0.12
CA SER A 108 3.90 18.24 0.73
C SER A 108 3.49 19.70 0.77
N GLN A 109 2.60 20.11 -0.14
CA GLN A 109 2.33 21.51 -0.43
C GLN A 109 1.45 22.17 0.64
N ASP A 110 1.63 23.48 0.81
CA ASP A 110 0.74 24.33 1.60
C ASP A 110 -0.38 24.92 0.73
N ALA A 111 -1.16 25.85 1.30
CA ALA A 111 -2.27 26.48 0.60
C ALA A 111 -1.86 27.40 -0.56
N HIS A 112 -0.59 27.81 -0.59
CA HIS A 112 -0.05 28.78 -1.56
C HIS A 112 0.93 28.14 -2.55
N GLN A 113 1.18 26.84 -2.43
CA GLN A 113 2.20 26.12 -3.20
C GLN A 113 3.58 26.77 -3.06
N SER A 114 3.90 27.16 -1.83
CA SER A 114 5.17 27.78 -1.49
C SER A 114 6.33 26.84 -1.82
N GLU A 115 7.44 27.39 -2.32
CA GLU A 115 8.66 26.61 -2.57
C GLU A 115 9.22 25.99 -1.29
N PHE A 116 9.17 26.75 -0.19
CA PHE A 116 9.56 26.32 1.14
C PHE A 116 8.36 26.36 2.08
N ILE A 117 8.12 25.24 2.76
CA ILE A 117 6.95 25.05 3.61
C ILE A 117 7.30 25.39 5.05
N ALA A 118 6.50 26.23 5.70
CA ALA A 118 6.65 26.52 7.13
C ALA A 118 6.36 25.27 7.98
N GLU A 119 6.97 25.17 9.15
CA GLU A 119 6.88 23.98 10.02
C GLU A 119 5.43 23.61 10.38
N CYS A 120 4.56 24.60 10.58
CA CYS A 120 3.14 24.40 10.85
C CYS A 120 2.37 23.70 9.72
N TYR A 121 2.87 23.77 8.48
CA TYR A 121 2.28 23.14 7.30
C TYR A 121 2.95 21.81 6.92
N MET A 122 3.99 21.37 7.64
CA MET A 122 4.70 20.11 7.38
C MET A 122 3.91 18.87 7.85
N ARG A 123 2.65 18.75 7.44
CA ARG A 123 1.70 17.66 7.82
C ARG A 123 2.27 16.27 7.53
N ARG A 124 2.91 16.11 6.37
CA ARG A 124 3.55 14.85 5.95
C ARG A 124 4.70 14.46 6.88
N ALA A 125 5.55 15.42 7.26
CA ALA A 125 6.65 15.17 8.19
C ALA A 125 6.11 14.85 9.59
N TYR A 126 5.05 15.55 10.02
CA TYR A 126 4.41 15.27 11.31
C TYR A 126 3.90 13.83 11.41
N ILE A 127 3.22 13.30 10.38
CA ILE A 127 2.64 11.96 10.42
C ILE A 127 3.66 10.84 10.16
N SER A 128 4.61 11.04 9.24
CA SER A 128 5.52 9.98 8.78
C SER A 128 6.92 10.04 9.38
N GLY A 129 7.29 11.16 10.00
CA GLY A 129 8.67 11.44 10.43
C GLY A 129 9.62 11.80 9.28
N PHE A 130 9.17 11.77 8.03
CA PHE A 130 10.01 12.04 6.87
C PHE A 130 10.16 13.54 6.59
N THR A 131 11.40 14.05 6.72
CA THR A 131 11.74 15.47 6.64
C THR A 131 12.22 15.94 5.25
N GLY A 132 12.11 15.12 4.21
CA GLY A 132 12.49 15.54 2.84
C GLY A 132 11.62 16.70 2.34
N SER A 133 12.06 17.44 1.33
CA SER A 133 11.23 18.55 0.80
C SER A 133 10.03 18.02 0.00
N ALA A 134 10.23 16.94 -0.76
CA ALA A 134 9.24 16.43 -1.71
C ALA A 134 8.74 15.02 -1.33
N GLY A 135 7.42 14.84 -1.45
CA GLY A 135 6.78 13.54 -1.36
C GLY A 135 5.27 13.61 -1.09
N THR A 136 4.59 12.49 -1.29
CA THR A 136 3.16 12.36 -1.02
C THR A 136 2.96 11.17 -0.11
N ALA A 137 2.39 11.40 1.07
CA ALA A 137 1.97 10.32 1.95
C ALA A 137 0.52 9.96 1.64
N VAL A 138 0.21 8.67 1.63
CA VAL A 138 -1.15 8.16 1.57
C VAL A 138 -1.36 7.18 2.70
N VAL A 139 -2.43 7.41 3.47
CA VAL A 139 -2.80 6.56 4.58
C VAL A 139 -4.16 5.97 4.29
N THR A 140 -4.25 4.65 4.32
CA THR A 140 -5.49 3.88 4.28
C THR A 140 -5.79 3.30 5.67
N LYS A 141 -6.95 2.68 5.83
CA LYS A 141 -7.33 1.96 7.06
C LYS A 141 -6.27 0.95 7.51
N ASP A 142 -5.63 0.26 6.55
CA ASP A 142 -4.70 -0.84 6.85
C ASP A 142 -3.24 -0.51 6.56
N LYS A 143 -2.96 0.22 5.47
CA LYS A 143 -1.60 0.49 4.96
C LYS A 143 -1.27 1.97 4.94
N ALA A 144 0.00 2.31 5.06
CA ALA A 144 0.52 3.65 4.85
C ALA A 144 1.68 3.59 3.84
N ALA A 145 1.67 4.48 2.85
CA ALA A 145 2.67 4.53 1.80
C ALA A 145 3.17 5.97 1.59
N LEU A 146 4.45 6.12 1.28
CA LEU A 146 5.08 7.42 1.01
C LEU A 146 5.80 7.37 -0.35
N TRP A 147 5.36 8.19 -1.29
CA TRP A 147 6.07 8.44 -2.54
C TRP A 147 7.06 9.56 -2.34
N THR A 148 8.29 9.36 -2.78
CA THR A 148 9.32 10.42 -2.84
C THR A 148 10.19 10.22 -4.07
N ASP A 149 11.04 11.19 -4.37
CA ASP A 149 11.96 11.16 -5.50
C ASP A 149 13.31 10.51 -5.14
N GLY A 150 14.15 10.31 -6.17
CA GLY A 150 15.46 9.68 -6.02
C GLY A 150 16.44 10.39 -5.08
N ARG A 151 16.25 11.68 -4.81
CA ARG A 151 17.12 12.46 -3.92
C ARG A 151 16.94 12.03 -2.47
N TYR A 152 15.75 11.56 -2.12
CA TYR A 152 15.37 11.28 -0.74
C TYR A 152 15.19 9.79 -0.41
N PHE A 153 15.45 8.87 -1.34
CA PHE A 153 15.30 7.42 -1.12
C PHE A 153 16.03 6.91 0.14
N LEU A 154 17.33 7.19 0.25
CA LEU A 154 18.14 6.74 1.39
C LEU A 154 17.75 7.44 2.69
N GLN A 155 17.23 8.67 2.60
CA GLN A 155 16.73 9.40 3.76
C GLN A 155 15.42 8.80 4.26
N ALA A 156 14.49 8.52 3.34
CA ALA A 156 13.20 7.94 3.67
C ALA A 156 13.34 6.54 4.29
N GLU A 157 14.23 5.69 3.77
CA GLU A 157 14.53 4.38 4.39
C GLU A 157 15.02 4.46 5.84
N LYS A 158 15.73 5.54 6.20
CA LYS A 158 16.27 5.73 7.54
C LYS A 158 15.27 6.36 8.50
N GLN A 159 14.39 7.23 7.99
CA GLN A 159 13.45 8.02 8.80
C GLN A 159 12.09 7.36 8.96
N LEU A 160 11.62 6.61 7.96
CA LEU A 160 10.32 5.96 8.00
C LEU A 160 10.33 4.78 8.99
N SER A 161 9.23 4.62 9.72
CA SER A 161 9.00 3.45 10.56
C SER A 161 8.61 2.23 9.71
N SER A 162 8.68 1.03 10.29
CA SER A 162 8.31 -0.22 9.63
C SER A 162 6.83 -0.29 9.20
N SER A 163 5.99 0.60 9.71
CA SER A 163 4.57 0.73 9.33
C SER A 163 4.36 1.40 7.96
N TRP A 164 5.40 2.03 7.41
CA TRP A 164 5.33 2.77 6.14
C TRP A 164 5.97 1.99 4.99
N ILE A 165 5.30 2.02 3.84
CA ILE A 165 5.80 1.48 2.58
C ILE A 165 6.46 2.62 1.80
N LEU A 166 7.77 2.54 1.58
CA LEU A 166 8.48 3.49 0.74
C LEU A 166 8.24 3.17 -0.74
N MET A 167 7.60 4.10 -1.44
CA MET A 167 7.35 4.04 -2.87
C MET A 167 8.37 4.94 -3.60
N ARG A 168 9.26 4.32 -4.37
CA ARG A 168 10.31 5.03 -5.11
C ARG A 168 9.76 5.60 -6.41
N ALA A 169 9.26 6.84 -6.37
CA ALA A 169 8.65 7.46 -7.55
C ALA A 169 9.67 7.59 -8.70
N GLY A 170 9.22 7.30 -9.92
CA GLY A 170 10.06 7.33 -11.12
C GLY A 170 10.78 6.01 -11.44
N ASN A 171 10.78 5.03 -10.54
CA ASN A 171 11.30 3.69 -10.83
C ASN A 171 10.28 2.86 -11.63
N MET A 172 10.78 2.04 -12.56
CA MET A 172 9.96 1.10 -13.31
C MET A 172 9.26 0.11 -12.37
N GLY A 173 7.94 -0.06 -12.55
CA GLY A 173 7.12 -0.98 -11.77
C GLY A 173 6.59 -0.43 -10.44
N VAL A 174 6.90 0.83 -10.08
CA VAL A 174 6.26 1.49 -8.94
C VAL A 174 4.98 2.17 -9.42
N PRO A 175 3.80 1.80 -8.87
CA PRO A 175 2.53 2.40 -9.27
C PRO A 175 2.47 3.86 -8.85
N THR A 176 1.75 4.66 -9.63
CA THR A 176 1.33 6.00 -9.24
C THR A 176 0.42 5.94 -8.02
N THR A 177 0.23 7.07 -7.34
CA THR A 177 -0.64 7.15 -6.17
C THR A 177 -2.07 6.70 -6.47
N ALA A 178 -2.60 7.06 -7.65
CA ALA A 178 -3.94 6.68 -8.07
C ALA A 178 -4.05 5.18 -8.38
N GLU A 179 -3.09 4.61 -9.11
CA GLU A 179 -3.05 3.16 -9.40
C GLU A 179 -2.97 2.34 -8.11
N TRP A 180 -2.09 2.73 -7.17
CA TRP A 180 -1.98 2.05 -5.89
C TRP A 180 -3.26 2.14 -5.07
N LEU A 181 -3.96 3.28 -5.08
CA LEU A 181 -5.25 3.43 -4.41
C LEU A 181 -6.32 2.52 -5.03
N ASN A 182 -6.35 2.39 -6.37
CA ASN A 182 -7.27 1.49 -7.05
C ASN A 182 -7.01 0.01 -6.72
N ASP A 183 -5.75 -0.37 -6.48
CA ASP A 183 -5.39 -1.74 -6.11
C ASP A 183 -5.69 -2.06 -4.64
N VAL A 184 -5.61 -1.06 -3.76
CA VAL A 184 -5.75 -1.24 -2.31
C VAL A 184 -7.19 -1.06 -1.83
N LEU A 185 -7.95 -0.16 -2.47
CA LEU A 185 -9.31 0.18 -2.05
C LEU A 185 -10.37 -0.63 -2.80
N ALA A 186 -11.52 -0.81 -2.14
CA ALA A 186 -12.69 -1.39 -2.78
C ALA A 186 -13.35 -0.37 -3.73
N PRO A 187 -14.06 -0.83 -4.77
CA PRO A 187 -14.86 0.06 -5.61
C PRO A 187 -15.90 0.79 -4.76
N GLY A 188 -16.03 2.11 -4.95
CA GLY A 188 -16.92 2.97 -4.17
C GLY A 188 -16.32 3.52 -2.86
N SER A 189 -15.04 3.23 -2.57
CA SER A 189 -14.34 3.84 -1.45
C SER A 189 -14.16 5.35 -1.60
N ARG A 190 -14.09 6.04 -0.46
CA ARG A 190 -13.99 7.51 -0.39
C ARG A 190 -12.57 7.93 -0.02
N VAL A 191 -11.94 8.73 -0.88
CA VAL A 191 -10.59 9.26 -0.65
C VAL A 191 -10.68 10.73 -0.25
N GLY A 192 -10.14 11.07 0.92
CA GLY A 192 -10.06 12.43 1.41
C GLY A 192 -8.74 13.11 1.05
N ILE A 193 -8.79 14.42 0.83
CA ILE A 193 -7.63 15.28 0.65
C ILE A 193 -7.94 16.67 1.22
N ASP A 194 -6.95 17.36 1.80
CA ASP A 194 -7.12 18.75 2.22
C ASP A 194 -7.26 19.63 0.96
N PRO A 195 -8.44 20.26 0.72
CA PRO A 195 -8.64 21.06 -0.47
C PRO A 195 -7.60 22.16 -0.57
N GLY A 196 -7.20 22.79 0.54
CA GLY A 196 -6.22 23.88 0.54
C GLY A 196 -4.90 23.50 -0.14
N THR A 197 -4.46 22.25 0.04
CA THR A 197 -3.15 21.76 -0.42
C THR A 197 -3.08 21.33 -1.87
N VAL A 198 -4.23 21.25 -2.56
CA VAL A 198 -4.29 20.91 -3.98
C VAL A 198 -4.60 22.12 -4.84
N PRO A 199 -4.01 22.23 -6.05
CA PRO A 199 -4.39 23.24 -7.02
C PRO A 199 -5.87 23.18 -7.32
N PHE A 200 -6.46 24.34 -7.64
CA PHE A 200 -7.89 24.47 -7.92
C PHE A 200 -8.40 23.47 -8.98
N PHE A 201 -7.59 23.19 -10.00
CA PHE A 201 -7.94 22.24 -11.06
C PHE A 201 -8.26 20.83 -10.56
N LEU A 202 -7.66 20.39 -9.44
CA LEU A 202 -7.91 19.06 -8.84
C LEU A 202 -9.08 19.06 -7.84
N ARG A 203 -9.71 20.21 -7.57
CA ARG A 203 -10.81 20.33 -6.60
C ARG A 203 -12.20 20.12 -7.20
N CYS A 204 -12.33 20.08 -8.53
CA CYS A 204 -13.62 20.12 -9.23
C CYS A 204 -14.12 18.74 -9.74
N CYS A 205 -13.72 17.63 -9.11
CA CYS A 205 -14.24 16.30 -9.44
C CYS A 205 -15.54 15.97 -8.69
#